data_AF-A0A9W9HW31-F1
#
_entry.id   AF-A0A9W9HW31-F1
#
_cell.length_a   1.000
_cell.length_b   1.000
_cell.length_c   1.000
_cell.angle_alpha   90.00
_cell.angle_beta   90.00
_cell.angle_gamma   90.00
#
_symmetry.space_group_name_H-M   'P 1'
#
loop_
_entity.id
_entity.type
_entity.pdbx_description
1 polymer ?
#
loop_
_entity_poly.entity_id
_entity_poly.type
_entity_poly.pdbx_seq_one_letter_code
_entity_poly.pdbx_strand_id
1 'polypeptide(L)'
;MNTCTSFDGNSDLYGLGIRIGVYLQWISTWISLLLDPESAQTTYDINSVFVFAILVATIIAAQQGAVLIEIYLMLQFMLGSFVTTLSTLGIQKLTTRTWKSWVRELWVGSPPIIMPLKISLKGLSTWKAPGLSWSGVIWRLIIAALVASYNLAFWFDSVGNGAQQPPRQGCGPPYIFLFSKQRLEGTVFVLCRVAAIVIAVIIFPATLLLLHLMIELWWYTCLFLYRDFLYLLSPIPQQAFQSALDRINPLLEQQGIPVLATPKDKAIRFSDVIKVCVSLGTGKVTKNETETTFPMDSVGLMSGWKKASIEYTIHWNNIHSVNTINTTGQLIPFIIGCKYPDWADTRLKVEDGENGPRLLKIVKRNEAEDSGEGPYNATK
;
A
#
# COMPACT_ATOMS: atom_id res chain seq x y z
N MET A 1 39.84 26.34 5.35
CA MET A 1 38.56 25.65 5.04
C MET A 1 38.17 24.88 6.28
N ASN A 2 37.11 25.30 6.99
CA ASN A 2 36.66 24.58 8.18
C ASN A 2 36.08 23.25 7.72
N THR A 3 36.81 22.15 7.94
CA THR A 3 36.34 20.80 7.71
C THR A 3 35.20 20.54 8.68
N CYS A 4 33.96 20.51 8.16
CA CYS A 4 32.81 20.08 8.93
C CYS A 4 33.12 18.71 9.54
N THR A 5 33.10 18.64 10.87
CA THR A 5 33.38 17.41 11.59
C THR A 5 32.35 16.37 11.16
N SER A 6 32.82 15.18 10.82
CA SER A 6 31.93 14.07 10.56
C SER A 6 31.05 13.79 11.77
N PHE A 7 29.88 13.22 11.54
CA PHE A 7 28.94 12.94 12.61
C PHE A 7 28.62 11.47 12.69
N ASP A 8 28.35 11.05 13.91
CA ASP A 8 27.97 9.68 14.21
C ASP A 8 26.48 9.50 13.94
N GLY A 9 26.15 8.70 12.92
CA GLY A 9 24.77 8.48 12.52
C GLY A 9 24.11 7.40 13.37
N ASN A 10 22.80 7.50 13.58
CA ASN A 10 22.08 6.48 14.33
C ASN A 10 21.92 5.20 13.49
N SER A 11 22.76 4.20 13.79
CA SER A 11 22.77 2.90 13.10
C SER A 11 21.46 2.11 13.28
N ASP A 12 20.65 2.40 14.31
CA ASP A 12 19.35 1.76 14.53
C ASP A 12 18.23 2.34 13.66
N LEU A 13 18.44 3.50 13.03
CA LEU A 13 17.46 4.11 12.13
C LEU A 13 17.70 3.77 10.67
N TYR A 14 18.96 3.80 10.22
CA TYR A 14 19.33 3.60 8.82
C TYR A 14 20.70 2.93 8.65
N GLY A 15 21.12 2.12 9.63
CA GLY A 15 22.33 1.32 9.54
C GLY A 15 22.33 0.33 8.37
N LEU A 16 23.47 -0.32 8.15
CA LEU A 16 23.70 -1.16 6.98
C LEU A 16 22.68 -2.29 6.86
N GLY A 17 22.34 -2.96 7.98
CA GLY A 17 21.37 -4.06 7.95
C GLY A 17 19.95 -3.59 7.58
N ILE A 18 19.54 -2.41 8.04
CA ILE A 18 18.25 -1.80 7.69
C ILE A 18 18.22 -1.47 6.21
N ARG A 19 19.25 -0.81 5.69
CA ARG A 19 19.37 -0.45 4.27
C ARG A 19 19.32 -1.66 3.36
N ILE A 20 20.14 -2.67 3.63
CA ILE A 20 20.15 -3.91 2.83
C ILE A 20 18.77 -4.58 2.90
N GLY A 21 18.16 -4.67 4.09
CA GLY A 21 16.81 -5.19 4.27
C GLY A 21 15.77 -4.49 3.39
N VAL A 22 15.72 -3.15 3.45
CA VAL A 22 14.83 -2.31 2.61
C VAL A 22 15.10 -2.57 1.12
N TYR A 23 16.36 -2.58 0.70
CA TYR A 23 16.73 -2.73 -0.70
C TYR A 23 16.38 -4.10 -1.27
N LEU A 24 16.52 -5.14 -0.46
CA LEU A 24 16.12 -6.50 -0.80
C LEU A 24 14.60 -6.61 -0.86
N GLN A 25 13.86 -5.97 0.05
CA GLN A 25 12.40 -5.93 -0.01
C GLN A 25 11.89 -5.22 -1.27
N TRP A 26 12.51 -4.10 -1.66
CA TRP A 26 12.15 -3.41 -2.90
C TRP A 26 12.42 -4.24 -4.14
N ILE A 27 13.56 -4.94 -4.20
CA ILE A 27 13.87 -5.86 -5.31
C ILE A 27 12.89 -7.03 -5.29
N SER A 28 12.66 -7.65 -4.13
CA SER A 28 11.76 -8.80 -4.01
C SER A 28 10.35 -8.44 -4.45
N THR A 29 9.82 -7.30 -4.01
CA THR A 29 8.51 -6.79 -4.45
C THR A 29 8.47 -6.60 -5.97
N TRP A 30 9.50 -6.00 -6.55
CA TRP A 30 9.59 -5.80 -7.99
C TRP A 30 9.68 -7.12 -8.77
N ILE A 31 10.46 -8.09 -8.28
CA ILE A 31 10.59 -9.43 -8.88
C ILE A 31 9.29 -10.22 -8.73
N SER A 32 8.65 -10.24 -7.56
CA SER A 32 7.36 -10.90 -7.35
C SER A 32 6.33 -10.36 -8.33
N LEU A 33 6.34 -9.06 -8.59
CA LEU A 33 5.44 -8.48 -9.59
C LEU A 33 5.73 -8.88 -11.03
N LEU A 34 7.00 -9.09 -11.36
CA LEU A 34 7.43 -9.55 -12.67
C LEU A 34 7.05 -11.01 -12.91
N LEU A 35 7.25 -11.86 -11.90
CA LEU A 35 7.25 -13.30 -12.07
C LEU A 35 5.95 -13.97 -11.60
N ASP A 36 5.34 -13.45 -10.54
CA ASP A 36 4.17 -14.07 -9.90
C ASP A 36 3.31 -13.02 -9.13
N PRO A 37 2.45 -12.26 -9.85
CA PRO A 37 1.62 -11.24 -9.23
C PRO A 37 0.59 -11.82 -8.23
N GLU A 38 0.27 -13.11 -8.30
CA GLU A 38 -0.66 -13.74 -7.35
C GLU A 38 -0.02 -13.90 -5.96
N SER A 39 1.27 -14.26 -5.88
CA SER A 39 1.99 -14.35 -4.60
C SER A 39 2.49 -13.00 -4.07
N ALA A 40 2.52 -11.96 -4.91
CA ALA A 40 2.99 -10.62 -4.52
C ALA A 40 2.22 -10.00 -3.34
N GLN A 41 0.97 -10.44 -3.09
CA GLN A 41 0.17 -9.99 -1.95
C GLN A 41 0.88 -10.18 -0.60
N THR A 42 1.53 -11.33 -0.38
CA THR A 42 2.26 -11.59 0.86
C THR A 42 3.40 -10.59 1.03
N THR A 43 4.21 -10.40 -0.03
CA THR A 43 5.32 -9.44 -0.06
C THR A 43 4.86 -8.01 0.26
N TYR A 44 3.70 -7.60 -0.25
CA TYR A 44 3.13 -6.30 0.06
C TYR A 44 2.69 -6.13 1.50
N ASP A 45 2.14 -7.18 2.10
CA ASP A 45 1.67 -7.11 3.48
C ASP A 45 2.87 -6.88 4.42
N ILE A 46 3.99 -7.60 4.20
CA ILE A 46 5.23 -7.41 4.96
C ILE A 46 5.86 -6.04 4.71
N ASN A 47 5.95 -5.62 3.46
CA ASN A 47 6.47 -4.29 3.13
C ASN A 47 5.64 -3.20 3.82
N SER A 48 4.32 -3.35 3.89
CA SER A 48 3.45 -2.38 4.56
C SER A 48 3.68 -2.31 6.07
N VAL A 49 3.81 -3.47 6.74
CA VAL A 49 4.15 -3.53 8.18
C VAL A 49 5.51 -2.89 8.43
N PHE A 50 6.45 -3.13 7.53
CA PHE A 50 7.80 -2.60 7.64
C PHE A 50 7.85 -1.07 7.45
N VAL A 51 7.15 -0.53 6.45
CA VAL A 51 6.99 0.92 6.25
C VAL A 51 6.31 1.57 7.46
N PHE A 52 5.31 0.92 8.04
CA PHE A 52 4.66 1.39 9.26
C PHE A 52 5.63 1.43 10.44
N ALA A 53 6.47 0.41 10.61
CA ALA A 53 7.51 0.40 11.64
C ALA A 53 8.53 1.54 11.45
N ILE A 54 8.99 1.77 10.21
CA ILE A 54 9.88 2.90 9.89
C ILE A 54 9.19 4.23 10.21
N LEU A 55 7.91 4.39 9.89
CA LEU A 55 7.15 5.60 10.22
C LEU A 55 7.14 5.88 11.73
N VAL A 56 6.82 4.87 12.54
CA VAL A 56 6.82 4.99 14.01
C VAL A 56 8.22 5.35 14.51
N ALA A 57 9.25 4.65 14.03
CA ALA A 57 10.64 4.95 14.39
C ALA A 57 11.05 6.37 13.99
N THR A 58 10.58 6.86 12.83
CA THR A 58 10.85 8.22 12.34
C THR A 58 10.23 9.27 13.25
N ILE A 59 8.98 9.06 13.68
CA ILE A 59 8.27 9.97 14.59
C ILE A 59 8.98 10.02 15.95
N ILE A 60 9.36 8.86 16.50
CA ILE A 60 10.10 8.79 17.76
C ILE A 60 11.47 9.47 17.64
N ALA A 61 12.22 9.19 16.57
CA ALA A 61 13.51 9.81 16.31
C ALA A 61 13.39 11.34 16.18
N ALA A 62 12.37 11.84 15.47
CA ALA A 62 12.13 13.28 15.34
C ALA A 62 11.82 13.93 16.70
N GLN A 63 11.03 13.28 17.55
CA GLN A 63 10.77 13.75 18.92
C GLN A 63 12.01 13.75 19.81
N GLN A 64 12.97 12.85 19.56
CA GLN A 64 14.26 12.80 20.24
C GLN A 64 15.29 13.78 19.69
N GLY A 65 14.92 14.62 18.72
CA GLY A 65 15.83 15.60 18.13
C GLY A 65 16.84 14.99 17.16
N ALA A 66 16.47 13.89 16.49
CA ALA A 66 17.27 13.34 15.41
C ALA A 66 17.54 14.39 14.34
N VAL A 67 18.70 14.26 13.69
CA VAL A 67 19.16 15.29 12.77
C VAL A 67 18.38 15.22 11.48
N LEU A 68 18.11 16.38 10.89
CA LEU A 68 17.36 16.56 9.65
C LEU A 68 17.63 15.49 8.57
N ILE A 69 18.91 15.19 8.34
CA ILE A 69 19.32 14.25 7.30
C ILE A 69 18.92 12.80 7.62
N GLU A 70 18.86 12.41 8.88
CA GLU A 70 18.42 11.08 9.32
C GLU A 70 16.93 10.91 9.03
N ILE A 71 16.12 11.91 9.41
CA ILE A 71 14.67 11.92 9.13
C ILE A 71 14.41 11.91 7.61
N TYR A 72 15.20 12.67 6.84
CA TYR A 72 15.12 12.64 5.38
C TYR A 72 15.40 11.25 4.81
N LEU A 73 16.43 10.55 5.29
CA LEU A 73 16.76 9.19 4.84
C LEU A 73 15.63 8.20 5.16
N MET A 74 15.06 8.27 6.37
CA MET A 74 13.92 7.43 6.75
C MET A 74 12.69 7.71 5.87
N LEU A 75 12.47 8.98 5.52
CA LEU A 75 11.41 9.39 4.61
C LEU A 75 11.62 8.84 3.20
N GLN A 76 12.87 8.78 2.72
CA GLN A 76 13.20 8.14 1.45
C GLN A 76 12.91 6.63 1.46
N PHE A 77 13.14 5.93 2.57
CA PHE A 77 12.76 4.51 2.68
C PHE A 77 11.24 4.33 2.56
N MET A 78 10.46 5.13 3.28
CA MET A 78 9.00 5.04 3.23
C MET A 78 8.46 5.39 1.84
N LEU A 79 8.95 6.46 1.22
CA LEU A 79 8.52 6.89 -0.12
C LEU A 79 8.96 5.91 -1.22
N GLY A 80 10.13 5.29 -1.09
CA GLY A 80 10.60 4.27 -2.03
C GLY A 80 9.68 3.04 -2.08
N SER A 81 9.15 2.60 -0.92
CA SER A 81 8.18 1.50 -0.88
C SER A 81 6.86 1.84 -1.58
N PHE A 82 6.45 3.11 -1.59
CA PHE A 82 5.28 3.52 -2.36
C PHE A 82 5.55 3.60 -3.85
N VAL A 83 6.76 3.92 -4.29
CA VAL A 83 7.08 3.86 -5.73
C VAL A 83 6.98 2.42 -6.25
N THR A 84 7.40 1.43 -5.47
CA THR A 84 7.30 0.01 -5.85
C THR A 84 5.89 -0.58 -5.68
N THR A 85 5.07 -0.03 -4.78
CA THR A 85 3.71 -0.53 -4.48
C THR A 85 2.60 0.23 -5.21
N LEU A 86 2.72 1.54 -5.39
CA LEU A 86 1.71 2.37 -6.08
C LEU A 86 1.79 2.20 -7.61
N SER A 87 2.94 1.79 -8.15
CA SER A 87 3.06 1.37 -9.55
C SER A 87 2.10 0.23 -9.89
N THR A 88 1.64 -0.54 -8.90
CA THR A 88 0.80 -1.73 -9.10
C THR A 88 -0.67 -1.52 -8.75
N LEU A 89 -1.01 -0.47 -8.01
CA LEU A 89 -2.40 -0.06 -7.80
C LEU A 89 -3.09 0.43 -9.08
N GLY A 90 -2.51 0.21 -10.26
CA GLY A 90 -3.10 0.61 -11.53
C GLY A 90 -3.41 2.10 -11.54
N ILE A 91 -2.60 2.93 -10.86
CA ILE A 91 -2.82 4.37 -10.79
C ILE A 91 -2.97 4.93 -12.20
N GLN A 92 -2.28 4.42 -13.22
CA GLN A 92 -2.52 4.79 -14.62
C GLN A 92 -3.98 4.65 -15.08
N LYS A 93 -4.68 3.57 -14.70
CA LYS A 93 -6.11 3.37 -15.02
C LYS A 93 -7.00 4.26 -14.12
N LEU A 94 -6.64 4.46 -12.86
CA LEU A 94 -7.39 5.26 -11.89
C LEU A 94 -7.29 6.79 -12.14
N THR A 95 -6.09 7.30 -12.45
CA THR A 95 -5.82 8.74 -12.62
C THR A 95 -6.26 9.30 -13.97
N THR A 96 -6.54 8.46 -14.97
CA THR A 96 -6.94 8.99 -16.28
C THR A 96 -8.45 8.99 -16.49
N ARG A 97 -9.15 7.89 -16.16
CA ARG A 97 -10.61 7.79 -16.34
C ARG A 97 -11.38 8.32 -15.14
N THR A 98 -11.05 7.85 -13.93
CA THR A 98 -11.81 8.18 -12.73
C THR A 98 -11.56 9.63 -12.32
N TRP A 99 -10.30 10.10 -12.36
CA TRP A 99 -9.95 11.49 -12.07
C TRP A 99 -10.69 12.49 -12.94
N LYS A 100 -10.81 12.24 -14.25
CA LYS A 100 -11.52 13.15 -15.16
C LYS A 100 -13.00 13.26 -14.81
N SER A 101 -13.63 12.16 -14.40
CA SER A 101 -15.02 12.15 -13.92
C SER A 101 -15.14 12.85 -12.58
N TRP A 102 -14.26 12.52 -11.63
CA TRP A 102 -14.24 13.09 -10.29
C TRP A 102 -13.99 14.60 -10.28
N VAL A 103 -12.98 15.06 -11.01
CA VAL A 103 -12.68 16.50 -11.13
C VAL A 103 -13.83 17.23 -11.80
N ARG A 104 -14.47 16.63 -12.81
CA ARG A 104 -15.66 17.22 -13.44
C ARG A 104 -16.81 17.36 -12.43
N GLU A 105 -17.05 16.34 -11.61
CA GLU A 105 -18.12 16.40 -10.59
C GLU A 105 -17.80 17.39 -9.46
N LEU A 106 -16.55 17.44 -8.99
CA LEU A 106 -16.09 18.42 -8.00
C LEU A 106 -16.18 19.87 -8.51
N TRP A 107 -15.89 20.11 -9.79
CA TRP A 107 -15.88 21.47 -10.38
C TRP A 107 -17.27 22.00 -10.74
N VAL A 108 -18.29 21.14 -10.90
CA VAL A 108 -19.64 21.56 -11.34
C VAL A 108 -20.49 22.16 -10.20
N GLY A 109 -19.87 22.53 -9.07
CA GLY A 109 -20.46 23.49 -8.12
C GLY A 109 -21.72 23.01 -7.41
N SER A 110 -21.93 21.69 -7.32
CA SER A 110 -23.04 21.16 -6.55
C SER A 110 -22.76 21.32 -5.04
N PRO A 111 -23.75 21.72 -4.24
CA PRO A 111 -23.55 22.01 -2.82
C PRO A 111 -23.06 20.77 -2.06
N PRO A 112 -22.07 20.92 -1.15
CA PRO A 112 -21.26 19.81 -0.63
C PRO A 112 -21.92 18.90 0.42
N ILE A 113 -23.22 19.00 0.68
CA ILE A 113 -23.74 18.48 1.96
C ILE A 113 -24.41 17.10 1.87
N ILE A 114 -25.10 16.72 0.77
CA ILE A 114 -25.73 15.38 0.71
C ILE A 114 -25.87 14.94 -0.75
N MET A 115 -24.80 14.42 -1.36
CA MET A 115 -24.99 13.55 -2.53
C MET A 115 -24.63 12.13 -2.13
N PRO A 116 -25.58 11.18 -2.19
CA PRO A 116 -25.25 9.77 -2.13
C PRO A 116 -24.44 9.47 -3.38
N LEU A 117 -23.12 9.43 -3.23
CA LEU A 117 -22.20 9.07 -4.29
C LEU A 117 -22.53 7.62 -4.68
N LYS A 118 -23.33 7.44 -5.74
CA LYS A 118 -23.71 6.12 -6.26
C LYS A 118 -22.52 5.48 -6.95
N ILE A 119 -21.51 5.08 -6.18
CA ILE A 119 -20.40 4.30 -6.69
C ILE A 119 -20.91 2.88 -6.89
N SER A 120 -21.00 2.46 -8.15
CA SER A 120 -21.27 1.06 -8.48
C SER A 120 -20.17 0.18 -7.87
N LEU A 121 -20.54 -0.77 -7.01
CA LEU A 121 -19.62 -1.76 -6.42
C LEU A 121 -18.84 -2.54 -7.49
N LYS A 122 -19.40 -2.71 -8.69
CA LYS A 122 -18.71 -3.32 -9.85
C LYS A 122 -17.52 -2.48 -10.32
N GLY A 123 -17.59 -1.16 -10.20
CA GLY A 123 -16.47 -0.27 -10.49
C GLY A 123 -15.34 -0.46 -9.48
N LEU A 124 -15.68 -0.55 -8.19
CA LEU A 124 -14.70 -0.73 -7.12
C LEU A 124 -13.91 -2.03 -7.24
N SER A 125 -14.53 -3.14 -7.65
CA SER A 125 -13.80 -4.40 -7.84
C SER A 125 -12.71 -4.30 -8.92
N THR A 126 -12.81 -3.37 -9.87
CA THR A 126 -11.78 -3.15 -10.90
C THR A 126 -10.59 -2.31 -10.42
N TRP A 127 -10.70 -1.66 -9.25
CA TRP A 127 -9.64 -0.77 -8.74
C TRP A 127 -8.54 -1.51 -8.00
N LYS A 128 -8.79 -2.77 -7.68
CA LYS A 128 -7.89 -3.61 -6.94
C LYS A 128 -7.40 -4.71 -7.88
N ALA A 129 -6.10 -4.94 -7.91
CA ALA A 129 -5.56 -6.05 -8.69
C ALA A 129 -6.10 -7.40 -8.16
N PRO A 130 -6.30 -8.39 -9.05
CA PRO A 130 -6.77 -9.71 -8.65
C PRO A 130 -5.83 -10.33 -7.61
N GLY A 131 -6.39 -11.02 -6.62
CA GLY A 131 -5.63 -11.69 -5.56
C GLY A 131 -5.28 -10.84 -4.33
N LEU A 132 -5.32 -9.51 -4.40
CA LEU A 132 -5.13 -8.72 -3.17
C LEU A 132 -6.31 -8.88 -2.20
N SER A 133 -6.20 -8.46 -0.95
CA SER A 133 -7.32 -8.32 -0.01
C SER A 133 -7.77 -6.85 0.09
N TRP A 134 -9.06 -6.57 0.33
CA TRP A 134 -9.52 -5.18 0.52
C TRP A 134 -8.97 -4.59 1.81
N SER A 135 -8.90 -5.38 2.88
CA SER A 135 -8.25 -4.99 4.13
C SER A 135 -6.80 -4.60 3.91
N GLY A 136 -6.03 -5.36 3.12
CA GLY A 136 -4.65 -5.01 2.77
C GLY A 136 -4.54 -3.72 1.96
N VAL A 137 -5.46 -3.47 1.01
CA VAL A 137 -5.53 -2.19 0.27
C VAL A 137 -5.80 -1.03 1.21
N ILE A 138 -6.79 -1.16 2.10
CA ILE A 138 -7.13 -0.15 3.11
C ILE A 138 -5.94 0.14 4.01
N TRP A 139 -5.32 -0.90 4.56
CA TRP A 139 -4.15 -0.80 5.42
C TRP A 139 -3.00 -0.05 4.75
N ARG A 140 -2.62 -0.44 3.53
CA ARG A 140 -1.58 0.22 2.74
C ARG A 140 -1.89 1.68 2.44
N LEU A 141 -3.15 1.99 2.12
CA LEU A 141 -3.56 3.35 1.80
C LEU A 141 -3.61 4.27 3.03
N ILE A 142 -3.95 3.72 4.20
CA ILE A 142 -3.83 4.43 5.49
C ILE A 142 -2.37 4.74 5.77
N ILE A 143 -1.47 3.76 5.65
CA ILE A 143 -0.03 4.01 5.86
C ILE A 143 0.49 5.04 4.86
N ALA A 144 0.08 4.97 3.59
CA ALA A 144 0.42 5.97 2.58
C ALA A 144 -0.02 7.37 2.98
N ALA A 145 -1.24 7.53 3.49
CA ALA A 145 -1.75 8.80 3.96
C ALA A 145 -0.99 9.32 5.18
N LEU A 146 -0.64 8.44 6.13
CA LEU A 146 0.17 8.81 7.29
C LEU A 146 1.57 9.28 6.87
N VAL A 147 2.23 8.55 5.97
CA VAL A 147 3.54 8.95 5.43
C VAL A 147 3.45 10.25 4.65
N ALA A 148 2.42 10.44 3.82
CA ALA A 148 2.21 11.68 3.08
C ALA A 148 1.96 12.87 4.02
N SER A 149 1.17 12.65 5.08
CA SER A 149 0.89 13.66 6.11
C SER A 149 2.17 14.02 6.87
N TYR A 150 2.95 13.03 7.29
CA TYR A 150 4.23 13.25 7.95
C TYR A 150 5.24 13.94 7.03
N ASN A 151 5.33 13.55 5.75
CA ASN A 151 6.16 14.21 4.75
C ASN A 151 5.78 15.69 4.62
N LEU A 152 4.49 16.00 4.50
CA LEU A 152 4.02 17.37 4.43
C LEU A 152 4.36 18.16 5.71
N ALA A 153 4.07 17.59 6.88
CA ALA A 153 4.40 18.22 8.16
C ALA A 153 5.91 18.48 8.29
N PHE A 154 6.75 17.52 7.94
CA PHE A 154 8.21 17.63 8.00
C PHE A 154 8.76 18.80 7.17
N TRP A 155 8.27 18.99 5.93
CA TRP A 155 8.74 20.06 5.05
C TRP A 155 8.13 21.44 5.37
N PHE A 156 6.96 21.47 5.99
CA PHE A 156 6.24 22.70 6.32
C PHE A 156 6.31 23.10 7.80
N ASP A 157 6.99 22.32 8.65
CA ASP A 157 7.19 22.67 10.04
C ASP A 157 7.96 23.99 10.18
N SER A 158 7.28 25.00 10.72
CA SER A 158 7.82 26.32 11.00
C SER A 158 8.45 26.43 12.39
N VAL A 159 8.26 25.43 13.25
CA VAL A 159 8.72 25.45 14.65
C VAL A 159 10.21 25.10 14.77
N GLY A 160 10.85 24.74 13.65
CA GLY A 160 12.28 24.42 13.61
C GLY A 160 12.63 23.01 14.05
N ASN A 161 11.64 22.14 14.29
CA ASN A 161 11.86 20.73 14.65
C ASN A 161 12.01 19.83 13.41
N GLY A 162 11.46 20.25 12.27
CA GLY A 162 11.53 19.57 10.98
C GLY A 162 12.62 20.12 10.07
N ALA A 163 12.24 20.44 8.83
CA ALA A 163 13.20 20.79 7.77
C ALA A 163 13.99 22.10 8.01
N GLN A 164 13.58 22.90 8.99
CA GLN A 164 14.20 24.17 9.37
C GLN A 164 15.17 24.06 10.56
N GLN A 165 15.53 22.86 11.00
CA GLN A 165 16.56 22.69 12.04
C GLN A 165 17.82 23.50 11.66
N PRO A 166 18.38 24.29 12.59
CA PRO A 166 19.56 25.08 12.31
C PRO A 166 20.71 24.15 11.88
N PRO A 167 21.57 24.61 10.95
CA PRO A 167 22.74 23.84 10.57
C PRO A 167 23.54 23.48 11.83
N ARG A 168 24.16 22.30 11.84
CA ARG A 168 25.08 21.94 12.92
C ARG A 168 26.15 23.01 13.07
N GLN A 169 26.57 23.29 14.30
CA GLN A 169 27.60 24.29 14.58
C GLN A 169 28.85 24.03 13.71
N GLY A 170 29.20 25.00 12.87
CA GLY A 170 30.36 24.92 11.96
C GLY A 170 30.14 24.14 10.66
N CYS A 171 28.94 23.61 10.41
CA CYS A 171 28.59 22.91 9.18
C CYS A 171 27.53 23.69 8.40
N GLY A 172 27.65 23.70 7.07
CA GLY A 172 26.60 24.20 6.19
C GLY A 172 25.37 23.28 6.17
N PRO A 173 24.33 23.62 5.37
CA PRO A 173 23.19 22.74 5.18
C PRO A 173 23.62 21.38 4.61
N PRO A 174 22.87 20.30 4.92
CA PRO A 174 23.22 18.96 4.46
C PRO A 174 23.10 18.85 2.93
N TYR A 175 23.80 17.88 2.37
CA TYR A 175 23.72 17.56 0.95
C TYR A 175 22.70 16.44 0.70
N ILE A 176 21.93 16.52 -0.37
CA ILE A 176 21.08 15.43 -0.82
C ILE A 176 21.41 15.07 -2.27
N PHE A 177 21.12 13.82 -2.63
CA PHE A 177 21.15 13.38 -4.02
C PHE A 177 19.77 13.53 -4.65
N LEU A 178 19.74 14.17 -5.82
CA LEU A 178 18.59 14.16 -6.73
C LEU A 178 19.05 13.62 -8.10
N PHE A 179 19.97 14.33 -8.75
CA PHE A 179 20.72 13.84 -9.92
C PHE A 179 22.20 14.23 -9.86
N SER A 180 22.55 15.01 -8.84
CA SER A 180 23.89 15.52 -8.54
C SER A 180 23.91 15.94 -7.07
N LYS A 181 25.07 16.38 -6.59
CA LYS A 181 25.26 16.86 -5.22
C LYS A 181 24.57 18.20 -5.04
N GLN A 182 23.43 18.20 -4.35
CA GLN A 182 22.62 19.38 -4.10
C GLN A 182 22.66 19.76 -2.62
N ARG A 183 22.79 21.04 -2.30
CA ARG A 183 22.62 21.52 -0.93
C ARG A 183 21.14 21.62 -0.61
N LEU A 184 20.74 21.21 0.59
CA LEU A 184 19.36 21.30 1.06
C LEU A 184 19.04 22.71 1.54
N GLU A 185 19.11 23.68 0.63
CA GLU A 185 18.82 25.09 0.87
C GLU A 185 18.13 25.72 -0.36
N GLY A 186 17.50 26.88 -0.19
CA GLY A 186 16.93 27.68 -1.27
C GLY A 186 15.96 26.90 -2.18
N THR A 187 16.26 26.86 -3.48
CA THR A 187 15.40 26.25 -4.52
C THR A 187 15.20 24.75 -4.31
N VAL A 188 16.22 24.03 -3.84
CA VAL A 188 16.12 22.58 -3.61
C VAL A 188 15.11 22.29 -2.50
N PHE A 189 15.12 23.12 -1.46
CA PHE A 189 14.15 23.03 -0.37
C PHE A 189 12.71 23.30 -0.84
N VAL A 190 12.52 24.30 -1.69
CA VAL A 190 11.21 24.58 -2.33
C VAL A 190 10.76 23.41 -3.19
N LEU A 191 11.67 22.80 -3.95
CA LEU A 191 11.37 21.62 -4.76
C LEU A 191 10.87 20.45 -3.90
N CYS A 192 11.49 20.20 -2.74
CA CYS A 192 11.04 19.17 -1.80
C CYS A 192 9.64 19.46 -1.24
N ARG A 193 9.32 20.73 -0.92
CA ARG A 193 7.97 21.15 -0.50
C ARG A 193 6.93 20.90 -1.59
N VAL A 194 7.24 21.28 -2.83
CA VAL A 194 6.36 21.05 -3.98
C VAL A 194 6.15 19.54 -4.17
N ALA A 195 7.22 18.74 -4.12
CA ALA A 195 7.11 17.29 -4.21
C ALA A 195 6.23 16.71 -3.10
N ALA A 196 6.33 17.22 -1.87
CA ALA A 196 5.48 16.79 -0.76
C ALA A 196 3.99 17.10 -0.99
N ILE A 197 3.68 18.29 -1.52
CA ILE A 197 2.31 18.65 -1.92
C ILE A 197 1.82 17.71 -3.03
N VAL A 198 2.62 17.46 -4.07
CA VAL A 198 2.23 16.57 -5.17
C VAL A 198 1.92 15.15 -4.65
N ILE A 199 2.75 14.61 -3.76
CA ILE A 199 2.51 13.31 -3.12
C ILE A 199 1.20 13.31 -2.33
N ALA A 200 0.95 14.35 -1.53
CA ALA A 200 -0.29 14.49 -0.76
C ALA A 200 -1.54 14.58 -1.66
N VAL A 201 -1.46 15.36 -2.75
CA VAL A 201 -2.55 15.50 -3.74
C VAL A 201 -2.87 14.19 -4.44
N ILE A 202 -1.90 13.31 -4.65
CA ILE A 202 -2.12 11.99 -5.25
C ILE A 202 -2.74 11.03 -4.23
N ILE A 203 -2.24 11.02 -3.00
CA ILE A 203 -2.60 10.02 -1.98
C ILE A 203 -3.92 10.36 -1.29
N PHE A 204 -4.11 11.59 -0.82
CA PHE A 204 -5.25 11.95 0.03
C PHE A 204 -6.62 11.74 -0.63
N PRO A 205 -6.86 12.09 -1.90
CA PRO A 205 -8.17 11.82 -2.52
C PRO A 205 -8.51 10.33 -2.54
N ALA A 206 -7.54 9.47 -2.86
CA ALA A 206 -7.74 8.03 -2.83
C ALA A 206 -8.07 7.54 -1.41
N THR A 207 -7.34 8.03 -0.39
CA THR A 207 -7.58 7.68 1.01
C THR A 207 -8.94 8.16 1.50
N LEU A 208 -9.31 9.41 1.23
CA LEU A 208 -10.60 9.98 1.65
C LEU A 208 -11.77 9.23 1.01
N LEU A 209 -11.63 8.85 -0.25
CA LEU A 209 -12.61 8.03 -0.95
C LEU A 209 -12.78 6.66 -0.31
N LEU A 210 -11.68 5.98 0.01
CA LEU A 210 -11.72 4.68 0.66
C LEU A 210 -12.25 4.77 2.10
N LEU A 211 -11.88 5.83 2.82
CA LEU A 211 -12.40 6.12 4.17
C LEU A 211 -13.92 6.34 4.12
N HIS A 212 -14.41 7.12 3.15
CA HIS A 212 -15.84 7.32 2.96
C HIS A 212 -16.57 5.99 2.70
N LEU A 213 -16.04 5.15 1.81
CA LEU A 213 -16.58 3.81 1.56
C LEU A 213 -16.57 2.92 2.81
N MET A 214 -15.54 3.05 3.66
CA MET A 214 -15.47 2.33 4.93
C MET A 214 -16.50 2.81 5.95
N ILE A 215 -16.71 4.13 6.05
CA ILE A 215 -17.73 4.71 6.92
C ILE A 215 -19.12 4.24 6.48
N GLU A 216 -19.41 4.26 5.18
CA GLU A 216 -20.67 3.74 4.63
C GLU A 216 -20.85 2.25 4.95
N LEU A 217 -19.84 1.42 4.69
CA LEU A 217 -19.92 -0.01 4.99
C LEU A 217 -20.11 -0.29 6.48
N TRP A 218 -19.42 0.47 7.34
CA TRP A 218 -19.54 0.37 8.78
C TRP A 218 -20.93 0.80 9.27
N TRP A 219 -21.46 1.89 8.71
CA TRP A 219 -22.84 2.34 8.98
C TRP A 219 -23.87 1.27 8.63
N TYR A 220 -23.78 0.65 7.44
CA TYR A 220 -24.66 -0.48 7.07
C TYR A 220 -24.50 -1.65 8.04
N THR A 221 -23.27 -1.96 8.43
CA THR A 221 -22.99 -3.03 9.41
C THR A 221 -23.66 -2.73 10.75
N CYS A 222 -23.56 -1.51 11.26
CA CYS A 222 -24.24 -1.08 12.48
C CYS A 222 -25.76 -1.16 12.35
N LEU A 223 -26.35 -0.76 11.21
CA LEU A 223 -27.79 -0.88 10.97
C LEU A 223 -28.25 -2.34 10.97
N PHE A 224 -27.48 -3.25 10.36
CA PHE A 224 -27.79 -4.69 10.39
C PHE A 224 -27.67 -5.28 11.79
N LEU A 225 -26.61 -4.94 12.53
CA LEU A 225 -26.45 -5.39 13.92
C LEU A 225 -27.56 -4.85 14.82
N TYR A 226 -27.94 -3.58 14.65
CA TYR A 226 -29.04 -2.97 15.38
C TYR A 226 -30.38 -3.66 15.07
N ARG A 227 -30.66 -3.93 13.79
CA ARG A 227 -31.83 -4.70 13.36
C ARG A 227 -31.85 -6.08 14.04
N ASP A 228 -30.75 -6.83 13.93
CA ASP A 228 -30.64 -8.18 14.50
C ASP A 228 -30.78 -8.16 16.03
N PHE A 229 -30.25 -7.13 16.69
CA PHE A 229 -30.43 -6.90 18.12
C PHE A 229 -31.89 -6.61 18.50
N LEU A 230 -32.59 -5.75 17.73
CA LEU A 230 -34.01 -5.47 17.95
C LEU A 230 -34.87 -6.73 17.81
N TYR A 231 -34.55 -7.60 16.86
CA TYR A 231 -35.22 -8.90 16.73
C TYR A 231 -35.01 -9.84 17.90
N LEU A 232 -33.82 -9.83 18.48
CA LEU A 232 -33.52 -10.64 19.66
C LEU A 232 -34.28 -10.12 20.88
N LEU A 233 -34.42 -8.80 21.01
CA LEU A 233 -35.12 -8.17 22.14
C LEU A 233 -36.64 -8.18 22.03
N SER A 234 -37.17 -8.14 20.82
CA SER A 234 -38.61 -8.08 20.58
C SER A 234 -38.99 -9.23 19.64
N PRO A 235 -39.65 -10.29 20.14
CA PRO A 235 -40.32 -11.25 19.28
C PRO A 235 -41.55 -10.57 18.67
N ILE A 236 -41.31 -9.62 17.77
CA ILE A 236 -42.34 -8.94 17.00
C ILE A 236 -43.06 -10.02 16.17
N PRO A 237 -44.41 -10.05 16.16
CA PRO A 237 -45.16 -10.95 15.29
C PRO A 237 -44.68 -10.79 13.85
N GLN A 238 -44.36 -11.91 13.19
CA GLN A 238 -43.79 -11.98 11.84
C GLN A 238 -44.48 -11.05 10.82
N GLN A 239 -45.79 -10.80 10.98
CA GLN A 239 -46.59 -9.88 10.16
C GLN A 239 -46.14 -8.41 10.19
N ALA A 240 -45.76 -7.87 11.37
CA ALA A 240 -45.38 -6.45 11.46
C ALA A 240 -44.01 -6.19 10.82
N PHE A 241 -43.10 -7.17 10.91
CA PHE A 241 -41.83 -7.10 10.21
C PHE A 241 -42.01 -7.16 8.68
N GLN A 242 -42.92 -8.02 8.19
CA GLN A 242 -43.22 -8.11 6.76
C GLN A 242 -43.70 -6.76 6.19
N SER A 243 -44.61 -6.09 6.91
CA SER A 243 -45.11 -4.77 6.54
C SER A 243 -44.00 -3.71 6.50
N ALA A 244 -43.00 -3.80 7.39
CA ALA A 244 -41.84 -2.92 7.36
C ALA A 244 -40.90 -3.22 6.18
N LEU A 245 -40.66 -4.50 5.88
CA LEU A 245 -39.88 -4.92 4.71
C LEU A 245 -40.52 -4.47 3.40
N ASP A 246 -41.83 -4.60 3.27
CA ASP A 246 -42.58 -4.20 2.07
C ASP A 246 -42.50 -2.68 1.84
N ARG A 247 -42.27 -1.88 2.90
CA ARG A 247 -42.00 -0.44 2.78
C ARG A 247 -40.57 -0.11 2.38
N ILE A 248 -39.59 -0.94 2.77
CA ILE A 248 -38.15 -0.69 2.53
C ILE A 248 -37.69 -1.28 1.19
N ASN A 249 -38.23 -2.42 0.78
CA ASN A 249 -37.86 -3.12 -0.44
C ASN A 249 -37.95 -2.27 -1.72
N PRO A 250 -38.98 -1.43 -1.93
CA PRO A 250 -39.03 -0.52 -3.09
C PRO A 250 -37.87 0.48 -3.12
N LEU A 251 -37.42 0.96 -1.94
CA LEU A 251 -36.28 1.87 -1.83
C LEU A 251 -34.96 1.16 -2.17
N LEU A 252 -34.80 -0.09 -1.74
CA LEU A 252 -33.63 -0.90 -2.06
C LEU A 252 -33.57 -1.25 -3.55
N GLU A 253 -34.71 -1.59 -4.15
CA GLU A 253 -34.83 -1.86 -5.58
C GLU A 253 -34.50 -0.61 -6.42
N GLN A 254 -34.94 0.57 -5.99
CA GLN A 254 -34.59 1.85 -6.60
C GLN A 254 -33.07 2.16 -6.50
N GLN A 255 -32.38 1.56 -5.53
CA GLN A 255 -30.93 1.67 -5.35
C GLN A 255 -30.15 0.59 -6.13
N GLY A 256 -30.84 -0.35 -6.81
CA GLY A 256 -30.20 -1.50 -7.46
C GLY A 256 -29.59 -2.50 -6.46
N ILE A 257 -30.01 -2.42 -5.20
CA ILE A 257 -29.59 -3.35 -4.14
C ILE A 257 -30.55 -4.55 -4.22
N PRO A 258 -30.06 -5.79 -4.14
CA PRO A 258 -30.93 -6.97 -4.15
C PRO A 258 -32.02 -6.86 -3.08
N VAL A 259 -33.28 -7.01 -3.50
CA VAL A 259 -34.45 -6.94 -2.63
C VAL A 259 -34.31 -7.95 -1.49
N LEU A 260 -34.58 -7.54 -0.26
CA LEU A 260 -34.54 -8.43 0.90
C LEU A 260 -35.73 -9.40 0.78
N ALA A 261 -35.46 -10.62 0.32
CA ALA A 261 -36.49 -11.64 0.14
C ALA A 261 -37.15 -12.00 1.48
N THR A 262 -38.47 -12.18 1.45
CA THR A 262 -39.27 -12.57 2.62
C THR A 262 -38.71 -13.86 3.26
N PRO A 263 -38.67 -13.95 4.59
CA PRO A 263 -38.15 -15.10 5.32
C PRO A 263 -39.10 -16.29 5.18
N LYS A 264 -39.05 -16.98 4.04
CA LYS A 264 -39.66 -18.30 3.91
C LYS A 264 -38.67 -19.45 3.96
N ASP A 265 -37.35 -19.22 3.91
CA ASP A 265 -36.38 -20.25 4.33
C ASP A 265 -34.95 -19.82 4.70
N LYS A 266 -34.46 -18.61 4.39
CA LYS A 266 -33.16 -18.14 4.90
C LYS A 266 -33.19 -16.62 5.12
N ALA A 267 -33.36 -16.19 6.37
CA ALA A 267 -33.10 -14.79 6.75
C ALA A 267 -31.69 -14.40 6.29
N ILE A 268 -31.53 -13.20 5.72
CA ILE A 268 -30.22 -12.64 5.40
C ILE A 268 -29.48 -12.44 6.72
N ARG A 269 -28.57 -13.37 7.00
CA ARG A 269 -27.81 -13.41 8.25
C ARG A 269 -26.67 -12.42 8.13
N PHE A 270 -26.14 -11.97 9.26
CA PHE A 270 -24.85 -11.29 9.30
C PHE A 270 -23.75 -12.03 8.51
N SER A 271 -23.81 -13.37 8.46
CA SER A 271 -22.92 -14.18 7.63
C SER A 271 -23.01 -13.87 6.13
N ASP A 272 -24.15 -13.43 5.63
CA ASP A 272 -24.32 -13.07 4.21
C ASP A 272 -23.72 -11.69 3.91
N VAL A 273 -23.76 -10.75 4.86
CA VAL A 273 -22.99 -9.49 4.78
C VAL A 273 -21.49 -9.79 4.81
N ILE A 274 -21.04 -10.69 5.69
CA ILE A 274 -19.65 -11.17 5.69
C ILE A 274 -19.32 -11.82 4.34
N LYS A 275 -20.19 -12.67 3.77
CA LYS A 275 -19.96 -13.27 2.45
C LYS A 275 -19.91 -12.22 1.34
N VAL A 276 -20.67 -11.14 1.41
CA VAL A 276 -20.56 -10.02 0.45
C VAL A 276 -19.22 -9.33 0.62
N CYS A 277 -18.78 -9.03 1.84
CA CYS A 277 -17.46 -8.46 2.11
C CYS A 277 -16.32 -9.37 1.64
N VAL A 278 -16.43 -10.68 1.90
CA VAL A 278 -15.48 -11.71 1.45
C VAL A 278 -15.53 -11.86 -0.07
N SER A 279 -16.71 -11.86 -0.69
CA SER A 279 -16.90 -11.96 -2.14
C SER A 279 -16.41 -10.72 -2.88
N LEU A 280 -16.52 -9.53 -2.28
CA LEU A 280 -15.86 -8.32 -2.77
C LEU A 280 -14.33 -8.47 -2.66
N GLY A 281 -13.87 -9.21 -1.65
CA GLY A 281 -12.46 -9.57 -1.43
C GLY A 281 -11.88 -10.52 -2.48
N THR A 282 -12.61 -11.58 -2.85
CA THR A 282 -12.13 -12.71 -3.66
C THR A 282 -12.33 -12.55 -5.17
N GLY A 283 -12.23 -11.31 -5.68
CA GLY A 283 -12.55 -10.91 -7.07
C GLY A 283 -12.46 -12.04 -8.10
N LYS A 284 -13.57 -12.33 -8.80
CA LYS A 284 -13.61 -13.40 -9.80
C LYS A 284 -12.54 -13.15 -10.87
N VAL A 285 -11.60 -14.08 -11.00
CA VAL A 285 -10.60 -14.09 -12.07
C VAL A 285 -11.33 -14.31 -13.40
N THR A 286 -11.57 -13.24 -14.15
CA THR A 286 -12.05 -13.33 -15.52
C THR A 286 -10.87 -13.71 -16.43
N LYS A 287 -10.86 -14.94 -16.94
CA LYS A 287 -9.81 -15.54 -17.79
C LYS A 287 -9.47 -14.80 -19.10
N ASN A 288 -10.13 -13.67 -19.41
CA ASN A 288 -10.06 -13.02 -20.72
C ASN A 288 -9.41 -11.63 -20.68
N GLU A 289 -8.83 -11.18 -19.57
CA GLU A 289 -8.08 -9.91 -19.58
C GLU A 289 -6.72 -10.11 -20.28
N THR A 290 -6.63 -9.49 -21.44
CA THR A 290 -5.43 -9.37 -22.27
C THR A 290 -4.27 -8.85 -21.43
N GLU A 291 -3.12 -9.51 -21.55
CA GLU A 291 -1.83 -9.13 -20.95
C GLU A 291 -1.54 -7.64 -21.18
N THR A 292 -1.89 -6.80 -20.21
CA THR A 292 -1.38 -5.43 -20.19
C THR A 292 0.07 -5.49 -19.77
N THR A 293 0.95 -5.41 -20.75
CA THR A 293 2.39 -5.23 -20.56
C THR A 293 2.63 -3.89 -19.87
N PHE A 294 2.82 -3.91 -18.55
CA PHE A 294 3.27 -2.74 -17.81
C PHE A 294 4.70 -2.40 -18.25
N PRO A 295 5.06 -1.11 -18.39
CA PRO A 295 6.43 -0.69 -18.70
C PRO A 295 7.34 -0.95 -17.48
N MET A 296 7.76 -2.21 -17.35
CA MET A 296 8.53 -2.76 -16.23
C MET A 296 9.88 -2.07 -16.03
N ASP A 297 10.46 -1.53 -17.10
CA ASP A 297 11.76 -0.84 -17.09
C ASP A 297 11.76 0.39 -16.17
N SER A 298 10.61 1.05 -16.01
CA SER A 298 10.49 2.26 -15.20
C SER A 298 10.62 1.99 -13.69
N VAL A 299 10.06 0.88 -13.20
CA VAL A 299 10.05 0.55 -11.76
C VAL A 299 11.44 0.16 -11.27
N GLY A 300 12.16 -0.66 -12.05
CA GLY A 300 13.54 -1.06 -11.75
C GLY A 300 14.47 0.15 -11.70
N LEU A 301 14.34 1.06 -12.68
CA LEU A 301 15.13 2.30 -12.74
C LEU A 301 14.87 3.21 -11.52
N MET A 302 13.61 3.39 -11.13
CA MET A 302 13.26 4.20 -9.96
C MET A 302 13.79 3.60 -8.65
N SER A 303 13.73 2.27 -8.50
CA SER A 303 14.30 1.56 -7.32
C SER A 303 15.82 1.74 -7.25
N GLY A 304 16.52 1.57 -8.37
CA GLY A 304 17.97 1.82 -8.46
C GLY A 304 18.34 3.26 -8.12
N TRP A 305 17.59 4.23 -8.65
CA TRP A 305 17.78 5.64 -8.36
C TRP A 305 17.60 5.98 -6.88
N LYS A 306 16.58 5.41 -6.21
CA LYS A 306 16.37 5.62 -4.76
C LYS A 306 17.52 5.09 -3.91
N LYS A 307 18.07 3.92 -4.27
CA LYS A 307 19.24 3.35 -3.57
C LYS A 307 20.45 4.25 -3.71
N ALA A 308 20.77 4.66 -4.94
CA ALA A 308 21.84 5.62 -5.20
C ALA A 308 21.62 6.92 -4.41
N SER A 309 20.38 7.41 -4.38
CA SER A 309 20.04 8.62 -3.62
C SER A 309 20.36 8.51 -2.14
N ILE A 310 20.08 7.37 -1.51
CA ILE A 310 20.35 7.13 -0.09
C ILE A 310 21.86 7.02 0.16
N GLU A 311 22.55 6.19 -0.62
CA GLU A 311 23.99 5.94 -0.44
C GLU A 311 24.83 7.20 -0.68
N TYR A 312 24.54 7.97 -1.73
CA TYR A 312 25.24 9.23 -1.98
C TYR A 312 24.94 10.29 -0.92
N THR A 313 23.72 10.33 -0.39
CA THR A 313 23.37 11.24 0.70
C THR A 313 24.17 10.91 1.97
N ILE A 314 24.32 9.63 2.31
CA ILE A 314 25.14 9.18 3.45
C ILE A 314 26.61 9.54 3.22
N HIS A 315 27.14 9.23 2.03
CA HIS A 315 28.53 9.52 1.69
C HIS A 315 28.85 11.02 1.70
N TRP A 316 28.03 11.86 1.09
CA TRP A 316 28.29 13.30 0.95
C TRP A 316 28.15 14.11 2.23
N ASN A 317 27.46 13.56 3.23
CA ASN A 317 27.35 14.17 4.57
C ASN A 317 28.35 13.57 5.58
N ASN A 318 29.28 12.71 5.15
CA ASN A 318 30.29 12.08 6.00
C ASN A 318 29.67 11.42 7.25
N ILE A 319 28.58 10.66 7.06
CA ILE A 319 27.92 9.95 8.16
C ILE A 319 28.73 8.69 8.48
N HIS A 320 29.16 8.55 9.74
CA HIS A 320 29.90 7.38 10.22
C HIS A 320 29.03 6.43 11.06
N SER A 321 29.59 5.27 11.40
CA SER A 321 28.99 4.18 12.19
C SER A 321 27.67 3.58 11.68
N VAL A 322 27.25 3.96 10.48
CA VAL A 322 26.06 3.40 9.80
C VAL A 322 26.40 2.31 8.77
N ASN A 323 27.70 2.02 8.58
CA ASN A 323 28.20 1.03 7.62
C ASN A 323 28.57 -0.31 8.26
N THR A 324 28.22 -0.52 9.53
CA THR A 324 28.46 -1.77 10.25
C THR A 324 27.14 -2.35 10.76
N ILE A 325 27.05 -3.67 10.85
CA ILE A 325 25.89 -4.40 11.39
C ILE A 325 26.21 -4.77 12.83
N ASN A 326 26.16 -3.79 13.73
CA ASN A 326 26.60 -3.97 15.12
C ASN A 326 25.44 -4.00 16.13
N THR A 327 24.22 -3.66 15.70
CA THR A 327 23.07 -3.56 16.59
C THR A 327 21.98 -4.55 16.22
N THR A 328 21.26 -5.05 17.24
CA THR A 328 20.15 -6.00 17.06
C THR A 328 19.01 -5.38 16.24
N GLY A 329 18.80 -4.06 16.35
CA GLY A 329 17.78 -3.34 15.56
C GLY A 329 17.98 -3.47 14.05
N GLN A 330 19.22 -3.65 13.59
CA GLN A 330 19.54 -3.83 12.17
C GLN A 330 19.32 -5.27 11.67
N LEU A 331 19.29 -6.26 12.56
CA LEU A 331 19.23 -7.66 12.19
C LEU A 331 17.83 -8.07 11.71
N ILE A 332 16.77 -7.54 12.34
CA ILE A 332 15.39 -7.88 11.99
C ILE A 332 15.09 -7.49 10.53
N PRO A 333 15.32 -6.24 10.09
CA PRO A 333 15.03 -5.84 8.71
C PRO A 333 15.88 -6.60 7.70
N PHE A 334 17.15 -6.87 8.05
CA PHE A 334 18.06 -7.66 7.22
C PHE A 334 17.52 -9.08 7.00
N ILE A 335 17.16 -9.80 8.07
CA ILE A 335 16.62 -11.17 7.98
C ILE A 335 15.30 -11.18 7.22
N ILE A 336 14.40 -10.24 7.46
CA ILE A 336 13.12 -10.14 6.73
C ILE A 336 13.40 -9.91 5.23
N GLY A 337 14.31 -9.00 4.89
CA GLY A 337 14.71 -8.77 3.50
C GLY A 337 15.30 -10.01 2.83
N CYS A 338 16.11 -10.79 3.55
CA CYS A 338 16.72 -12.03 3.05
C CYS A 338 15.76 -13.22 2.95
N LYS A 339 14.75 -13.32 3.83
CA LYS A 339 13.82 -14.45 3.89
C LYS A 339 12.72 -14.39 2.82
N TYR A 340 12.31 -13.18 2.43
CA TYR A 340 11.19 -13.00 1.52
C TYR A 340 11.42 -13.03 0.00
N PRO A 341 12.59 -13.36 -0.55
CA PRO A 341 12.65 -13.88 -1.90
C PRO A 341 12.02 -15.30 -1.95
N ASP A 342 10.69 -15.38 -1.83
CA ASP A 342 9.90 -16.63 -1.99
C ASP A 342 10.06 -17.23 -3.41
N TRP A 343 10.72 -16.51 -4.31
CA TRP A 343 11.17 -17.03 -5.60
C TRP A 343 12.17 -18.18 -5.48
N ALA A 344 12.82 -18.38 -4.33
CA ALA A 344 13.68 -19.55 -4.11
C ALA A 344 12.93 -20.89 -4.32
N ASP A 345 11.61 -20.91 -4.09
CA ASP A 345 10.76 -22.08 -4.31
C ASP A 345 10.05 -22.09 -5.66
N THR A 346 10.44 -21.19 -6.57
CA THR A 346 9.96 -21.20 -7.95
C THR A 346 10.95 -21.93 -8.85
N ARG A 347 10.44 -22.84 -9.71
CA ARG A 347 11.24 -23.47 -10.77
C ARG A 347 10.77 -22.95 -12.13
N LEU A 348 11.71 -22.76 -13.04
CA LEU A 348 11.42 -22.56 -14.46
C LEU A 348 11.00 -23.92 -15.04
N LYS A 349 9.71 -24.11 -15.33
CA LYS A 349 9.22 -25.21 -16.17
C LYS A 349 9.21 -24.69 -17.63
N VAL A 350 9.92 -25.39 -18.51
CA VAL A 350 9.84 -25.16 -19.95
C VAL A 350 8.60 -25.90 -20.44
N GLU A 351 7.55 -25.19 -20.84
CA GLU A 351 6.39 -25.80 -21.49
C GLU A 351 6.62 -25.72 -23.01
N ASP A 352 6.66 -26.89 -23.67
CA ASP A 352 6.64 -26.97 -25.13
C ASP A 352 5.24 -26.57 -25.60
N GLY A 353 5.12 -25.38 -26.21
CA GLY A 353 3.85 -24.93 -26.77
C GLY A 353 3.45 -25.84 -27.93
N GLU A 354 2.19 -26.29 -27.93
CA GLU A 354 1.69 -27.36 -28.82
C GLU A 354 1.95 -27.11 -30.32
N ASN A 355 2.17 -25.84 -30.73
CA ASN A 355 2.67 -25.45 -32.06
C ASN A 355 3.48 -24.13 -32.02
N GLY A 356 4.17 -23.81 -30.92
CA GLY A 356 4.74 -22.48 -30.67
C GLY A 356 6.15 -22.47 -30.07
N PRO A 357 6.77 -21.29 -29.92
CA PRO A 357 8.05 -21.16 -29.23
C PRO A 357 7.94 -21.67 -27.79
N ARG A 358 9.00 -22.30 -27.29
CA ARG A 358 9.09 -22.75 -25.90
C ARG A 358 8.81 -21.59 -24.94
N LEU A 359 7.76 -21.74 -24.13
CA LEU A 359 7.42 -20.75 -23.12
C LEU A 359 8.12 -21.13 -21.81
N LEU A 360 8.91 -20.20 -21.29
CA LEU A 360 9.47 -20.33 -19.95
C LEU A 360 8.38 -19.91 -18.95
N LYS A 361 7.80 -20.89 -18.26
CA LYS A 361 6.80 -20.66 -17.24
C LYS A 361 7.42 -20.87 -15.88
N ILE A 362 7.27 -19.88 -15.00
CA ILE A 362 7.71 -20.00 -13.62
C ILE A 362 6.58 -20.68 -12.87
N VAL A 363 6.88 -21.84 -12.29
CA VAL A 363 5.90 -22.65 -11.55
C VAL A 363 6.40 -22.79 -10.12
N LYS A 364 5.55 -22.44 -9.16
CA LYS A 364 5.81 -22.65 -7.73
C LYS A 364 5.94 -24.15 -7.48
N ARG A 365 6.95 -24.58 -6.72
CA ARG A 365 7.09 -25.97 -6.33
C ARG A 365 5.88 -26.34 -5.46
N ASN A 366 4.94 -27.09 -6.02
CA ASN A 366 3.87 -27.68 -5.23
C ASN A 366 4.49 -28.81 -4.42
N GLU A 367 4.51 -28.69 -3.09
CA GLU A 367 5.02 -29.72 -2.19
C GLU A 367 4.32 -31.09 -2.40
N ALA A 368 3.12 -31.08 -2.97
CA ALA A 368 2.35 -32.27 -3.30
C ALA A 368 2.86 -33.08 -4.51
N GLU A 369 3.68 -32.50 -5.39
CA GLU A 369 4.26 -33.25 -6.54
C GLU A 369 5.55 -34.01 -6.14
N ASP A 370 6.30 -33.50 -5.15
CA ASP A 370 7.57 -34.09 -4.69
C ASP A 370 7.37 -35.15 -3.57
N SER A 371 6.15 -35.32 -3.01
CA SER A 371 5.89 -36.33 -1.97
C SER A 371 5.87 -37.77 -2.48
N GLY A 372 6.02 -38.01 -3.80
CA GLY A 372 6.22 -39.35 -4.34
C GLY A 372 5.05 -40.33 -4.15
N GLU A 373 3.91 -39.88 -3.63
CA GLU A 373 2.65 -40.61 -3.69
C GLU A 373 2.13 -40.52 -5.13
N GLY A 374 2.77 -41.27 -6.03
CA GLY A 374 2.17 -41.62 -7.30
C GLY A 374 0.77 -42.20 -7.04
N PRO A 375 -0.19 -42.00 -7.96
CA PRO A 375 -1.54 -42.50 -7.79
C PRO A 375 -1.46 -44.01 -7.56
N TYR A 376 -1.61 -44.43 -6.30
CA TYR A 376 -1.78 -45.82 -5.96
C TYR A 376 -3.08 -46.24 -6.63
N ASN A 377 -2.95 -46.97 -7.74
CA ASN A 377 -4.06 -47.56 -8.47
C ASN A 377 -4.89 -48.38 -7.49
N ALA A 378 -5.98 -47.79 -6.99
CA ALA A 378 -7.03 -48.48 -6.27
C ALA A 378 -7.89 -49.26 -7.29
N THR A 379 -7.28 -50.28 -7.90
CA THR A 379 -8.02 -51.38 -8.50
C THR A 379 -8.27 -52.42 -7.41
N LYS A 380 -9.48 -52.41 -6.86
CA LYS A 380 -10.12 -53.60 -6.29
C LYS A 380 -11.61 -53.54 -6.53
#